data_AF-A0A964P2C0-F1
#
_entry.id   AF-A0A964P2C0-F1
#
_cell.length_a   1.000
_cell.length_b   1.000
_cell.length_c   1.000
_cell.angle_alpha   90.00
_cell.angle_beta   90.00
_cell.angle_gamma   90.00
#
_symmetry.space_group_name_H-M   'P 1'
#
loop_
_entity.id
_entity.type
_entity.pdbx_description
1 polymer ?
#
loop_
_entity_poly.entity_id
_entity_poly.type
_entity_poly.pdbx_seq_one_letter_code
_entity_poly.pdbx_strand_id
1 'polypeptide(L)'
;MAVVLSRDLQDGESGGTGAGDRVGDAAIKLAQLTRCPNLSSGGGTGYRGMMGVEAMEDSRELIASSTRGFDFMFHSGIQHDKFGNMNLHFVGGDFHHPKFKGPGVPNVSYADAVQRFYIYPNSHTARNFVERVDFISIAGNIDGPDGRRKRGILTEGPRLVVTPLCVMDFDKSTGTMRLKSVHESITVEEVLKNTGFKPIMPAKVDITTPPTAEELRVLRQEIWAAPGR
;
A
#
# COMPACT_ATOMS: atom_id res chain seq x y z
N MET A 1 -9.43 1.68 -6.17
CA MET A 1 -8.25 1.66 -5.28
C MET A 1 -7.82 3.06 -4.85
N ALA A 2 -7.36 3.94 -5.75
CA ALA A 2 -6.87 5.29 -5.40
C ALA A 2 -7.83 6.08 -4.48
N VAL A 3 -9.14 6.06 -4.77
CA VAL A 3 -10.19 6.69 -3.94
C VAL A 3 -10.26 6.10 -2.51
N VAL A 4 -10.10 4.79 -2.36
CA VAL A 4 -10.13 4.16 -1.03
C VAL A 4 -8.92 4.61 -0.21
N LEU A 5 -7.75 4.63 -0.85
CA LEU A 5 -6.49 5.04 -0.24
C LEU A 5 -6.52 6.53 0.14
N SER A 6 -6.99 7.41 -0.75
CA SER A 6 -7.07 8.86 -0.50
C SER A 6 -7.98 9.21 0.69
N ARG A 7 -8.97 8.37 0.98
CA ARG A 7 -9.93 8.60 2.07
C ARG A 7 -9.34 8.38 3.47
N ASP A 8 -8.26 7.60 3.61
CA ASP A 8 -7.57 7.35 4.89
C ASP A 8 -6.39 8.30 5.14
N LEU A 9 -6.05 9.16 4.16
CA LEU A 9 -5.08 10.25 4.33
C LEU A 9 -5.73 11.42 5.08
N GLN A 10 -4.93 12.15 5.86
CA GLN A 10 -5.37 13.31 6.65
C GLN A 10 -4.64 14.59 6.22
N ASP A 11 -5.30 15.73 6.45
CA ASP A 11 -4.71 17.03 6.16
C ASP A 11 -3.50 17.30 7.06
N GLY A 12 -2.43 17.85 6.48
CA GLY A 12 -1.17 18.12 7.18
C GLY A 12 -0.23 16.92 7.34
N GLU A 13 -0.63 15.72 6.90
CA GLU A 13 0.28 14.57 6.89
C GLU A 13 1.38 14.71 5.83
N SER A 14 2.48 14.04 6.08
CA SER A 14 3.60 13.85 5.15
C SER A 14 3.70 12.40 4.74
N GLY A 15 3.94 12.12 3.47
CA GLY A 15 4.14 10.74 3.04
C GLY A 15 4.92 10.63 1.75
N GLY A 16 4.90 9.44 1.17
CA GLY A 16 5.55 9.26 -0.12
C GLY A 16 5.10 8.03 -0.89
N THR A 17 5.58 7.98 -2.12
CA THR A 17 5.31 6.91 -3.07
C THR A 17 6.59 6.24 -3.53
N GLY A 18 6.48 5.00 -3.98
CA GLY A 18 7.58 4.28 -4.59
C GLY A 18 7.75 4.64 -6.08
N ALA A 19 8.88 4.23 -6.65
CA ALA A 19 9.16 4.50 -8.06
C ALA A 19 8.05 3.97 -9.00
N GLY A 20 7.44 4.88 -9.76
CA GLY A 20 6.41 4.57 -10.77
C GLY A 20 5.02 4.27 -10.21
N ASP A 21 4.76 4.59 -8.96
CA ASP A 21 3.48 4.32 -8.29
C ASP A 21 2.35 5.28 -8.68
N ARG A 22 1.67 4.96 -9.78
CA ARG A 22 0.53 5.74 -10.27
C ARG A 22 -0.69 5.73 -9.35
N VAL A 23 -0.88 4.69 -8.55
CA VAL A 23 -2.09 4.54 -7.72
C VAL A 23 -1.93 5.34 -6.44
N GLY A 24 -0.77 5.24 -5.78
CA GLY A 24 -0.39 6.07 -4.64
C GLY A 24 -0.34 7.55 -5.02
N ASP A 25 0.31 7.89 -6.13
CA ASP A 25 0.37 9.29 -6.61
C ASP A 25 -1.04 9.87 -6.84
N ALA A 26 -1.92 9.09 -7.48
CA ALA A 26 -3.31 9.52 -7.69
C ALA A 26 -4.10 9.63 -6.37
N ALA A 27 -3.84 8.77 -5.38
CA ALA A 27 -4.49 8.85 -4.08
C ALA A 27 -4.08 10.12 -3.32
N ILE A 28 -2.77 10.44 -3.32
CA ILE A 28 -2.23 11.67 -2.73
C ILE A 28 -2.81 12.90 -3.41
N LYS A 29 -2.75 12.98 -4.75
CA LYS A 29 -3.28 14.13 -5.48
C LYS A 29 -4.78 14.29 -5.32
N LEU A 30 -5.53 13.18 -5.30
CA LEU A 30 -6.96 13.24 -5.04
C LEU A 30 -7.25 13.78 -3.63
N ALA A 31 -6.50 13.36 -2.62
CA ALA A 31 -6.65 13.89 -1.26
C ALA A 31 -6.34 15.40 -1.22
N GLN A 32 -5.22 15.84 -1.81
CA GLN A 32 -4.80 17.24 -1.89
C GLN A 32 -5.86 18.14 -2.54
N LEU A 33 -6.43 17.71 -3.66
CA LEU A 33 -7.39 18.50 -4.43
C LEU A 33 -8.81 18.51 -3.85
N THR A 34 -9.11 17.67 -2.84
CA THR A 34 -10.48 17.53 -2.33
C THR A 34 -10.65 17.80 -0.84
N ARG A 35 -9.75 17.31 0.02
CA ARG A 35 -9.94 17.33 1.49
C ARG A 35 -8.70 17.66 2.29
N CYS A 36 -7.51 17.51 1.73
CA CYS A 36 -6.23 17.56 2.44
C CYS A 36 -5.24 18.53 1.77
N PRO A 37 -5.58 19.82 1.60
CA PRO A 37 -4.77 20.77 0.85
C PRO A 37 -3.36 21.00 1.44
N ASN A 38 -3.15 20.70 2.73
CA ASN A 38 -1.86 20.82 3.42
C ASN A 38 -1.09 19.49 3.50
N LEU A 39 -1.58 18.42 2.88
CA LEU A 39 -0.85 17.15 2.80
C LEU A 39 0.38 17.32 1.92
N SER A 40 1.54 16.86 2.39
CA SER A 40 2.82 16.90 1.67
C SER A 40 3.25 15.51 1.23
N SER A 41 4.00 15.42 0.12
CA SER A 41 4.46 14.13 -0.39
C SER A 41 5.84 14.21 -1.04
N GLY A 42 6.74 13.29 -0.68
CA GLY A 42 8.01 13.03 -1.37
C GLY A 42 7.96 11.77 -2.25
N GLY A 43 8.95 11.57 -3.13
CA GLY A 43 9.16 10.28 -3.81
C GLY A 43 8.52 10.07 -5.20
N GLY A 44 8.00 11.11 -5.86
CA GLY A 44 7.44 10.98 -7.20
C GLY A 44 8.49 10.80 -8.30
N THR A 45 8.60 9.61 -8.90
CA THR A 45 9.46 9.41 -10.08
C THR A 45 8.68 9.52 -11.38
N GLY A 46 8.82 10.65 -12.07
CA GLY A 46 8.44 10.76 -13.47
C GLY A 46 8.45 12.20 -13.98
N TYR A 47 9.18 12.45 -15.08
CA TYR A 47 9.24 13.75 -15.77
C TYR A 47 7.87 14.38 -16.13
N ARG A 48 6.78 13.59 -16.12
CA ARG A 48 5.40 14.09 -16.33
C ARG A 48 4.74 14.72 -15.09
N GLY A 49 5.31 14.54 -13.90
CA GLY A 49 4.77 15.02 -12.63
C GLY A 49 5.37 16.34 -12.12
N MET A 50 6.25 17.01 -12.88
CA MET A 50 6.95 18.22 -12.41
C MET A 50 6.05 19.48 -12.36
N MET A 51 4.86 19.45 -12.97
CA MET A 51 3.94 20.58 -12.87
C MET A 51 3.34 20.67 -11.47
N GLY A 52 3.56 21.81 -10.80
CA GLY A 52 3.08 22.03 -9.43
C GLY A 52 3.91 21.37 -8.34
N VAL A 53 5.15 20.95 -8.65
CA VAL A 53 6.11 20.52 -7.64
C VAL A 53 6.71 21.75 -6.95
N GLU A 54 6.70 21.73 -5.62
CA GLU A 54 7.18 22.85 -4.79
C GLU A 54 8.69 22.76 -4.49
N ALA A 55 9.25 21.54 -4.50
CA ALA A 55 10.66 21.29 -4.24
C ALA A 55 11.17 20.04 -4.98
N MET A 56 12.46 20.01 -5.28
CA MET A 56 13.14 18.84 -5.85
C MET A 56 14.01 18.20 -4.78
N GLU A 57 13.89 16.88 -4.64
CA GLU A 57 14.69 16.08 -3.70
C GLU A 57 15.51 15.05 -4.47
N ASP A 58 16.74 14.81 -4.02
CA ASP A 58 17.54 13.67 -4.46
C ASP A 58 17.22 12.39 -3.66
N SER A 59 17.83 11.27 -4.04
CA SER A 59 17.58 9.99 -3.36
C SER A 59 18.04 9.97 -1.90
N ARG A 60 19.03 10.79 -1.53
CA ARG A 60 19.51 10.90 -0.14
C ARG A 60 18.51 11.69 0.70
N GLU A 61 17.97 12.76 0.13
CA GLU A 61 16.93 13.57 0.77
C GLU A 61 15.66 12.74 1.00
N LEU A 62 15.23 11.94 0.02
CA LEU A 62 14.09 11.04 0.19
C LEU A 62 14.30 10.03 1.34
N ILE A 63 15.49 9.42 1.43
CA ILE A 63 15.84 8.48 2.51
C ILE A 63 15.93 9.22 3.86
N ALA A 64 16.46 10.44 3.87
CA ALA A 64 16.53 11.24 5.08
C ALA A 64 15.13 11.65 5.56
N SER A 65 14.23 12.03 4.66
CA SER A 65 12.85 12.38 4.98
C SER A 65 12.06 11.17 5.49
N SER A 66 12.20 10.01 4.85
CA SER A 66 11.51 8.79 5.32
C SER A 66 11.97 8.32 6.70
N THR A 67 13.24 8.54 7.05
CA THR A 67 13.78 8.25 8.39
C THR A 67 13.47 9.33 9.43
N ARG A 68 13.00 10.51 9.01
CA ARG A 68 12.57 11.61 9.88
C ARG A 68 11.07 11.60 10.17
N GLY A 69 10.33 10.62 9.66
CA GLY A 69 8.98 10.31 10.12
C GLY A 69 7.87 10.66 9.13
N PHE A 70 7.94 10.14 7.90
CA PHE A 70 6.74 10.09 7.05
C PHE A 70 5.59 9.41 7.81
N ASP A 71 4.42 10.03 7.74
CA ASP A 71 3.19 9.54 8.33
C ASP A 71 2.66 8.33 7.55
N PHE A 72 2.85 8.30 6.23
CA PHE A 72 2.44 7.17 5.41
C PHE A 72 3.34 6.89 4.20
N MET A 73 3.31 5.63 3.74
CA MET A 73 3.87 5.20 2.46
C MET A 73 2.95 4.20 1.76
N PHE A 74 3.10 4.13 0.44
CA PHE A 74 2.45 3.13 -0.40
C PHE A 74 3.46 2.05 -0.81
N HIS A 75 3.14 0.78 -0.50
CA HIS A 75 3.95 -0.36 -0.88
C HIS A 75 3.17 -1.47 -1.60
N SER A 76 3.89 -2.28 -2.36
CA SER A 76 3.41 -3.52 -2.94
C SER A 76 4.55 -4.51 -3.12
N GLY A 77 4.25 -5.75 -3.48
CA GLY A 77 5.22 -6.81 -3.60
C GLY A 77 4.76 -7.96 -4.50
N ILE A 78 5.63 -8.95 -4.65
CA ILE A 78 5.32 -10.18 -5.41
C ILE A 78 4.60 -11.22 -4.55
N GLN A 79 4.75 -11.14 -3.22
CA GLN A 79 3.94 -11.88 -2.24
C GLN A 79 3.58 -10.96 -1.07
N HIS A 80 2.46 -11.27 -0.44
CA HIS A 80 1.88 -10.64 0.74
C HIS A 80 1.37 -11.77 1.64
N ASP A 81 1.76 -11.78 2.91
CA ASP A 81 1.24 -12.77 3.85
C ASP A 81 0.11 -12.26 4.74
N LYS A 82 -0.49 -13.17 5.51
CA LYS A 82 -1.61 -12.85 6.40
C LYS A 82 -1.29 -11.80 7.48
N PHE A 83 -0.02 -11.49 7.77
CA PHE A 83 0.40 -10.44 8.70
C PHE A 83 0.76 -9.13 7.99
N GLY A 84 0.61 -9.07 6.68
CA GLY A 84 0.99 -7.90 5.88
C GLY A 84 2.49 -7.81 5.60
N ASN A 85 3.26 -8.88 5.85
CA ASN A 85 4.63 -8.92 5.38
C ASN A 85 4.63 -8.99 3.86
N MET A 86 5.58 -8.30 3.22
CA MET A 86 5.72 -8.31 1.78
C MET A 86 7.08 -8.83 1.34
N ASN A 87 7.09 -9.47 0.18
CA ASN A 87 8.28 -9.96 -0.48
C ASN A 87 8.46 -9.24 -1.81
N LEU A 88 9.68 -8.80 -2.08
CA LEU A 88 10.13 -8.30 -3.38
C LEU A 88 11.40 -9.01 -3.87
N HIS A 89 11.93 -9.96 -3.10
CA HIS A 89 13.27 -10.50 -3.30
C HIS A 89 13.28 -11.77 -4.15
N PHE A 90 12.61 -12.83 -3.71
CA PHE A 90 12.59 -14.12 -4.41
C PHE A 90 11.38 -14.97 -4.07
N VAL A 91 11.02 -15.92 -4.94
CA VAL A 91 9.99 -16.92 -4.68
C VAL A 91 10.51 -18.32 -5.04
N GLY A 92 10.32 -19.27 -4.13
CA GLY A 92 10.73 -20.67 -4.20
C GLY A 92 12.25 -20.89 -4.18
N GLY A 93 12.68 -22.06 -3.70
CA GLY A 93 14.12 -22.35 -3.55
C GLY A 93 14.68 -21.68 -2.30
N ASP A 94 15.92 -21.17 -2.39
CA ASP A 94 16.59 -20.42 -1.32
C ASP A 94 17.15 -19.08 -1.82
N PHE A 95 17.74 -18.31 -0.90
CA PHE A 95 18.28 -16.98 -1.19
C PHE A 95 19.33 -16.95 -2.31
N HIS A 96 20.13 -18.02 -2.43
CA HIS A 96 21.21 -18.15 -3.41
C HIS A 96 20.73 -18.81 -4.71
N HIS A 97 19.74 -19.71 -4.64
CA HIS A 97 19.18 -20.42 -5.79
C HIS A 97 17.65 -20.29 -5.86
N PRO A 98 17.13 -19.09 -6.13
CA PRO A 98 15.69 -18.88 -6.18
C PRO A 98 15.08 -19.46 -7.47
N LYS A 99 13.85 -19.96 -7.40
CA LYS A 99 13.07 -20.36 -8.59
C LYS A 99 12.62 -19.14 -9.40
N PHE A 100 12.36 -18.03 -8.71
CA PHE A 100 12.04 -16.74 -9.31
C PHE A 100 12.75 -15.62 -8.54
N LYS A 101 13.44 -14.74 -9.26
CA LYS A 101 14.09 -13.55 -8.69
C LYS A 101 13.20 -12.33 -8.92
N GLY A 102 12.84 -11.66 -7.83
CA GLY A 102 12.07 -10.43 -7.84
C GLY A 102 12.93 -9.18 -8.09
N PRO A 103 12.31 -7.99 -8.13
CA PRO A 103 12.99 -6.72 -8.40
C PRO A 103 13.96 -6.27 -7.30
N GLY A 104 13.89 -6.85 -6.09
CA GLY A 104 14.75 -6.51 -4.96
C GLY A 104 14.17 -5.42 -4.05
N VAL A 105 15.01 -4.90 -3.14
CA VAL A 105 14.60 -4.01 -2.03
C VAL A 105 15.02 -2.52 -2.12
N PRO A 106 15.43 -1.95 -3.27
CA PRO A 106 16.11 -0.63 -3.28
C PRO A 106 15.28 0.54 -2.72
N ASN A 107 13.95 0.43 -2.66
CA ASN A 107 13.04 1.48 -2.17
C ASN A 107 12.21 1.06 -0.94
N VAL A 108 12.60 0.01 -0.22
CA VAL A 108 11.80 -0.52 0.89
C VAL A 108 12.57 -0.67 2.20
N SER A 109 13.85 -0.29 2.21
CA SER A 109 14.75 -0.34 3.37
C SER A 109 14.37 0.63 4.50
N TYR A 110 13.43 1.55 4.24
CA TYR A 110 12.92 2.52 5.21
C TYR A 110 11.43 2.29 5.53
N ALA A 111 10.83 1.19 5.08
CA ALA A 111 9.42 0.89 5.33
C ALA A 111 9.10 0.69 6.83
N ASP A 112 10.11 0.42 7.65
CA ASP A 112 10.02 0.34 9.12
C ASP A 112 10.11 1.71 9.82
N ALA A 113 10.62 2.75 9.14
CA ALA A 113 10.75 4.11 9.67
C ALA A 113 9.49 4.98 9.48
N VAL A 114 8.59 4.57 8.60
CA VAL A 114 7.33 5.27 8.29
C VAL A 114 6.26 4.85 9.30
N GLN A 115 5.45 5.80 9.80
CA GLN A 115 4.43 5.53 10.81
C GLN A 115 3.47 4.42 10.36
N ARG A 116 2.88 4.53 9.17
CA ARG A 116 2.02 3.47 8.61
C ARG A 116 2.23 3.27 7.12
N PHE A 117 1.77 2.14 6.58
CA PHE A 117 1.81 1.95 5.14
C PHE A 117 0.60 1.19 4.59
N TYR A 118 0.35 1.39 3.31
CA TYR A 118 -0.74 0.77 2.57
C TYR A 118 -0.19 -0.27 1.60
N ILE A 119 -0.87 -1.42 1.52
CA ILE A 119 -0.54 -2.50 0.60
C ILE A 119 -1.54 -2.46 -0.57
N TYR A 120 -1.07 -2.31 -1.81
CA TYR A 120 -1.99 -2.16 -2.96
C TYR A 120 -1.52 -2.91 -4.22
N PRO A 121 -1.56 -4.25 -4.25
CA PRO A 121 -1.24 -4.97 -5.47
C PRO A 121 -2.30 -4.75 -6.55
N ASN A 122 -1.85 -4.62 -7.80
CA ASN A 122 -2.73 -4.53 -8.97
C ASN A 122 -3.40 -5.88 -9.33
N SER A 123 -3.11 -6.95 -8.59
CA SER A 123 -3.71 -8.27 -8.75
C SER A 123 -3.96 -8.93 -7.39
N HIS A 124 -4.98 -9.77 -7.30
CA HIS A 124 -5.30 -10.53 -6.10
C HIS A 124 -5.45 -12.00 -6.51
N THR A 125 -4.49 -12.84 -6.10
CA THR A 125 -4.42 -14.27 -6.45
C THR A 125 -3.84 -15.08 -5.29
N ALA A 126 -4.12 -16.38 -5.24
CA ALA A 126 -3.56 -17.24 -4.18
C ALA A 126 -2.02 -17.38 -4.27
N ARG A 127 -1.40 -16.95 -5.38
CA ARG A 127 0.06 -16.94 -5.56
C ARG A 127 0.72 -15.73 -4.89
N ASN A 128 0.05 -14.57 -4.89
CA ASN A 128 0.59 -13.36 -4.28
C ASN A 128 0.02 -13.11 -2.87
N PHE A 129 -1.15 -13.64 -2.51
CA PHE A 129 -1.64 -13.67 -1.13
C PHE A 129 -1.41 -15.06 -0.55
N VAL A 130 -0.36 -15.22 0.25
CA VAL A 130 0.15 -16.52 0.73
C VAL A 130 0.09 -16.62 2.25
N GLU A 131 0.08 -17.83 2.81
CA GLU A 131 0.07 -18.00 4.28
C GLU A 131 1.29 -17.35 4.95
N ARG A 132 2.47 -17.48 4.32
CA ARG A 132 3.75 -16.87 4.71
C ARG A 132 4.52 -16.52 3.44
N VAL A 133 5.18 -15.36 3.43
CA VAL A 133 6.08 -14.99 2.33
C VAL A 133 7.37 -15.79 2.40
N ASP A 134 8.01 -16.03 1.25
CA ASP A 134 9.29 -16.75 1.20
C ASP A 134 10.44 -15.90 1.77
N PHE A 135 10.31 -14.58 1.72
CA PHE A 135 11.25 -13.63 2.30
C PHE A 135 10.55 -12.35 2.72
N ILE A 136 10.83 -11.88 3.94
CA ILE A 136 10.28 -10.61 4.43
C ILE A 136 11.19 -9.47 3.95
N SER A 137 10.79 -8.85 2.83
CA SER A 137 11.41 -7.62 2.34
C SER A 137 10.91 -6.38 3.09
N ILE A 138 9.61 -6.38 3.43
CA ILE A 138 8.98 -5.35 4.26
C ILE A 138 8.28 -6.05 5.42
N ALA A 139 8.63 -5.63 6.64
CA ALA A 139 7.96 -6.10 7.83
C ALA A 139 6.53 -5.54 7.90
N GLY A 140 5.54 -6.43 7.88
CA GLY A 140 4.18 -6.17 8.31
C GLY A 140 4.07 -6.22 9.83
N ASN A 141 3.09 -6.97 10.32
CA ASN A 141 2.99 -7.36 11.73
C ASN A 141 3.95 -8.53 12.09
N ILE A 142 4.77 -9.00 11.14
CA ILE A 142 5.79 -10.04 11.31
C ILE A 142 5.17 -11.40 11.61
N ASP A 143 4.77 -11.62 12.86
CA ASP A 143 4.21 -12.87 13.36
C ASP A 143 3.04 -12.69 14.33
N GLY A 144 2.59 -11.46 14.58
CA GLY A 144 1.46 -11.19 15.47
C GLY A 144 1.34 -9.72 15.89
N PRO A 145 0.43 -9.40 16.83
CA PRO A 145 0.15 -8.01 17.22
C PRO A 145 1.37 -7.26 17.79
N ASP A 146 2.26 -7.98 18.48
CA ASP A 146 3.50 -7.43 19.06
C ASP A 146 4.75 -7.71 18.22
N GLY A 147 4.62 -8.33 17.04
CA GLY A 147 5.75 -8.81 16.25
C GLY A 147 6.74 -7.70 15.92
N ARG A 148 6.23 -6.54 15.46
CA ARG A 148 7.02 -5.33 15.19
C ARG A 148 7.77 -4.84 16.42
N ARG A 149 7.06 -4.65 17.54
CA ARG A 149 7.62 -4.14 18.80
C ARG A 149 8.74 -5.03 19.33
N LYS A 150 8.58 -6.35 19.26
CA LYS A 150 9.61 -7.33 19.67
C LYS A 150 10.89 -7.25 18.83
N ARG A 151 10.81 -6.68 17.63
CA ARG A 151 11.95 -6.43 16.75
C ARG A 151 12.47 -4.99 16.81
N GLY A 152 11.98 -4.18 17.76
CA GLY A 152 12.38 -2.78 17.92
C GLY A 152 11.73 -1.81 16.93
N ILE A 153 10.76 -2.26 16.14
CA ILE A 153 10.02 -1.41 15.20
C ILE A 153 8.81 -0.83 15.94
N LEU A 154 8.81 0.49 16.12
CA LEU A 154 7.83 1.21 16.95
C LEU A 154 6.72 1.90 16.16
N THR A 155 6.84 1.90 14.83
CA THR A 155 5.82 2.44 13.91
C THR A 155 4.58 1.54 13.85
N GLU A 156 3.43 2.13 13.52
CA GLU A 156 2.12 1.44 13.46
C GLU A 156 2.11 0.24 12.50
N GLY A 157 2.77 0.37 11.34
CA GLY A 157 2.89 -0.71 10.36
C GLY A 157 1.76 -0.75 9.32
N PRO A 158 1.32 -1.95 8.86
CA PRO A 158 0.38 -2.06 7.76
C PRO A 158 -1.03 -1.61 8.18
N ARG A 159 -1.60 -0.66 7.43
CA ARG A 159 -2.87 0.01 7.73
C ARG A 159 -4.04 -0.62 6.98
N LEU A 160 -3.97 -0.67 5.66
CA LEU A 160 -4.97 -1.30 4.79
C LEU A 160 -4.29 -2.06 3.65
N VAL A 161 -5.00 -3.06 3.15
CA VAL A 161 -4.72 -3.72 1.87
C VAL A 161 -5.86 -3.38 0.92
N VAL A 162 -5.56 -2.79 -0.23
CA VAL A 162 -6.56 -2.43 -1.24
C VAL A 162 -6.20 -3.10 -2.56
N THR A 163 -7.01 -4.05 -2.99
CA THR A 163 -6.79 -4.82 -4.24
C THR A 163 -7.91 -4.56 -5.24
N PRO A 164 -7.87 -5.12 -6.46
CA PRO A 164 -9.01 -5.04 -7.38
C PRO A 164 -10.29 -5.72 -6.89
N LEU A 165 -10.22 -6.58 -5.86
CA LEU A 165 -11.36 -7.35 -5.36
C LEU A 165 -11.97 -6.77 -4.08
N CYS A 166 -11.15 -6.21 -3.19
CA CYS A 166 -11.58 -5.94 -1.82
C CYS A 166 -10.68 -4.93 -1.08
N VAL A 167 -11.13 -4.56 0.11
CA VAL A 167 -10.35 -3.89 1.14
C VAL A 167 -10.19 -4.83 2.32
N MET A 168 -8.97 -4.99 2.81
CA MET A 168 -8.67 -5.67 4.07
C MET A 168 -8.00 -4.71 5.04
N ASP A 169 -8.23 -4.92 6.34
CA ASP A 169 -7.50 -4.28 7.43
C ASP A 169 -6.84 -5.35 8.30
N PHE A 170 -6.29 -4.96 9.45
CA PHE A 170 -5.62 -5.87 10.37
C PHE A 170 -6.35 -5.91 11.70
N ASP A 171 -6.66 -7.11 12.17
CA ASP A 171 -7.20 -7.30 13.50
C ASP A 171 -6.13 -6.98 14.56
N LYS A 172 -6.44 -6.11 15.51
CA LYS A 172 -5.48 -5.64 16.51
C LYS A 172 -5.07 -6.71 17.51
N SER A 173 -5.88 -7.74 17.72
CA SER A 173 -5.61 -8.80 18.69
C SER A 173 -4.74 -9.92 18.12
N THR A 174 -4.82 -10.17 16.81
CA THR A 174 -4.04 -11.22 16.15
C THR A 174 -2.94 -10.68 15.24
N GLY A 175 -3.02 -9.41 14.82
CA GLY A 175 -2.15 -8.83 13.80
C GLY A 175 -2.40 -9.37 12.39
N THR A 176 -3.45 -10.16 12.16
CA THR A 176 -3.72 -10.80 10.85
C THR A 176 -4.74 -10.02 10.03
N MET A 177 -4.68 -10.17 8.72
CA MET A 177 -5.62 -9.57 7.78
C MET A 177 -7.07 -10.02 8.06
N ARG A 178 -7.98 -9.06 7.99
CA ARG A 178 -9.42 -9.21 8.10
C ARG A 178 -10.08 -8.62 6.87
N LEU A 179 -11.06 -9.33 6.30
CA LEU A 179 -11.83 -8.82 5.17
C LEU A 179 -12.74 -7.70 5.65
N LYS A 180 -12.47 -6.46 5.22
CA LYS A 180 -13.21 -5.26 5.63
C LYS A 180 -14.42 -5.02 4.71
N SER A 181 -14.19 -5.06 3.40
CA SER A 181 -15.25 -4.90 2.40
C SER A 181 -14.87 -5.55 1.08
N VAL A 182 -15.87 -5.94 0.29
CA VAL A 182 -15.68 -6.33 -1.12
C VAL A 182 -16.05 -5.17 -2.03
N HIS A 183 -15.46 -5.10 -3.23
CA HIS A 183 -15.87 -4.12 -4.22
C HIS A 183 -17.25 -4.47 -4.80
N GLU A 184 -17.90 -3.50 -5.44
CA GLU A 184 -19.18 -3.74 -6.10
C GLU A 184 -19.09 -4.91 -7.08
N SER A 185 -20.11 -5.77 -7.08
CA SER A 185 -20.18 -7.01 -7.89
C SER A 185 -19.17 -8.11 -7.55
N ILE A 186 -18.30 -7.94 -6.56
CA ILE A 186 -17.38 -8.98 -6.09
C ILE A 186 -18.00 -9.73 -4.91
N THR A 187 -17.93 -11.06 -4.93
CA THR A 187 -18.42 -11.89 -3.82
C THR A 187 -17.32 -12.21 -2.81
N VAL A 188 -17.71 -12.56 -1.58
CA VAL A 188 -16.76 -13.02 -0.56
C VAL A 188 -16.08 -14.31 -1.01
N GLU A 189 -16.81 -15.21 -1.65
CA GLU A 189 -16.30 -16.48 -2.17
C GLU A 189 -15.20 -16.26 -3.20
N GLU A 190 -15.34 -15.25 -4.07
CA GLU A 190 -14.32 -14.90 -5.05
C GLU A 190 -13.03 -14.42 -4.39
N VAL A 191 -13.14 -13.57 -3.36
CA VAL A 191 -11.96 -13.14 -2.58
C VAL A 191 -11.28 -14.34 -1.95
N LEU A 192 -12.04 -15.19 -1.24
CA LEU A 192 -11.49 -16.37 -0.55
C LEU A 192 -10.84 -17.36 -1.52
N LYS A 193 -11.42 -17.58 -2.71
CA LYS A 193 -10.83 -18.43 -3.76
C LYS A 193 -9.47 -17.90 -4.25
N ASN A 194 -9.28 -16.58 -4.19
CA ASN A 194 -8.06 -15.91 -4.61
C ASN A 194 -7.13 -15.54 -3.44
N THR A 195 -7.41 -15.96 -2.20
CA THR A 195 -6.53 -15.76 -1.05
C THR A 195 -5.95 -17.11 -0.61
N GLY A 196 -4.61 -17.23 -0.56
CA GLY A 196 -3.91 -18.46 -0.16
C GLY A 196 -3.90 -18.74 1.36
N PHE A 197 -4.67 -17.96 2.12
CA PHE A 197 -4.89 -18.11 3.56
C PHE A 197 -6.33 -17.73 3.89
N LYS A 198 -6.79 -18.07 5.10
CA LYS A 198 -8.12 -17.68 5.57
C LYS A 198 -8.05 -16.35 6.34
N PRO A 199 -8.50 -15.21 5.76
CA PRO A 199 -8.56 -13.96 6.51
C PRO A 199 -9.61 -14.05 7.62
N ILE A 200 -9.51 -13.16 8.61
CA ILE A 200 -10.57 -12.99 9.60
C ILE A 200 -11.83 -12.48 8.88
N MET A 201 -12.97 -13.09 9.20
CA MET A 201 -14.26 -12.72 8.64
C MET A 201 -15.08 -11.98 9.70
N PRO A 202 -15.52 -10.73 9.43
CA PRO A 202 -16.48 -10.07 10.31
C PRO A 202 -17.86 -10.74 10.20
N ALA A 203 -18.74 -10.47 11.16
CA ALA A 203 -20.12 -10.97 11.15
C ALA A 203 -20.90 -10.54 9.89
N LYS A 204 -20.54 -9.37 9.34
CA LYS A 204 -21.05 -8.83 8.09
C LYS A 204 -19.89 -8.21 7.32
N VAL A 205 -19.74 -8.57 6.05
CA VAL A 205 -18.81 -7.93 5.12
C VAL A 205 -19.57 -6.85 4.36
N ASP A 206 -19.07 -5.62 4.41
CA ASP A 206 -19.70 -4.50 3.72
C ASP A 206 -19.30 -4.42 2.24
N ILE A 207 -20.07 -3.67 1.47
CA ILE A 207 -19.68 -3.24 0.12
C ILE A 207 -18.84 -1.98 0.25
N THR A 208 -17.73 -1.92 -0.49
CA THR A 208 -16.84 -0.77 -0.52
C THR A 208 -17.58 0.44 -1.06
N THR A 209 -17.61 1.55 -0.32
CA THR A 209 -18.27 2.78 -0.76
C THR A 209 -17.73 3.23 -2.13
N PRO A 210 -18.59 3.35 -3.16
CA PRO A 210 -18.13 3.71 -4.50
C PRO A 210 -17.54 5.13 -4.55
N PRO A 211 -16.74 5.44 -5.58
CA PRO A 211 -16.31 6.81 -5.85
C PRO A 211 -17.50 7.75 -6.07
N THR A 212 -17.43 8.95 -5.51
CA THR A 212 -18.36 10.04 -5.77
C THR A 212 -18.14 10.63 -7.17
N ALA A 213 -19.13 11.38 -7.66
CA ALA A 213 -19.01 12.10 -8.94
C ALA A 213 -17.81 13.07 -8.93
N GLU A 214 -17.57 13.75 -7.80
CA GLU A 214 -16.46 14.70 -7.67
C GLU A 214 -15.10 14.00 -7.65
N GLU A 215 -14.94 12.91 -6.88
CA GLU A 215 -13.69 12.13 -6.88
C GLU A 215 -13.37 11.59 -8.28
N LEU A 216 -14.39 11.14 -9.04
CA LEU A 216 -14.22 10.69 -10.42
C LEU A 216 -13.85 11.83 -11.37
N ARG A 217 -14.46 13.02 -11.19
CA ARG A 217 -14.17 14.21 -11.99
C ARG A 217 -12.70 14.61 -11.82
N VAL A 218 -12.25 14.79 -10.59
CA VAL A 218 -10.85 15.16 -10.25
C VAL A 218 -9.87 14.12 -10.83
N LEU A 219 -10.13 12.83 -10.59
CA LEU A 219 -9.25 11.76 -11.12
C LEU A 219 -9.14 11.80 -12.65
N ARG A 220 -10.24 11.99 -13.38
CA ARG A 220 -10.27 11.92 -14.84
C ARG A 220 -9.81 13.20 -15.53
N GLN A 221 -10.12 14.35 -14.95
CA GLN A 221 -9.97 15.66 -15.60
C GLN A 221 -8.81 16.49 -15.07
N GLU A 222 -8.29 16.20 -13.87
CA GLU A 222 -7.20 16.99 -13.27
C GLU A 222 -5.96 16.13 -13.08
N ILE A 223 -6.11 14.90 -12.58
CA ILE A 223 -4.97 14.01 -12.32
C ILE A 223 -4.58 13.22 -13.57
N TRP A 224 -5.57 12.64 -14.27
CA TRP A 224 -5.34 11.81 -15.46
C TRP A 224 -5.50 12.56 -16.78
N ALA A 225 -5.82 13.86 -16.77
CA ALA A 225 -5.93 14.63 -17.99
C ALA A 225 -4.60 14.58 -18.76
N ALA A 226 -4.60 13.80 -19.83
CA ALA A 226 -3.46 13.70 -20.71
C ALA A 226 -3.23 15.08 -21.37
N PRO A 227 -1.99 15.59 -21.41
CA PRO A 227 -1.60 16.44 -22.53
C PRO A 227 -1.78 15.58 -23.79
N GLY A 228 -2.41 16.15 -24.82
CA GLY A 228 -2.90 15.47 -26.02
C GLY A 228 -2.01 14.36 -26.59
N ARG A 229 -2.68 13.33 -27.11
CA ARG A 229 -2.13 12.52 -28.21
C ARG A 229 -2.34 13.26 -29.51
#